data_AF-A0A1P8AWI4-F1
#
_entry.id   AF-A0A1P8AWI4-F1
#
_cell.length_a   1.000
_cell.length_b   1.000
_cell.length_c   1.000
_cell.angle_alpha   90.00
_cell.angle_beta   90.00
_cell.angle_gamma   90.00
#
_symmetry.space_group_name_H-M   'P 1'
#
loop_
_entity.id
_entity.type
_entity.pdbx_description
1 polymer ?
#
loop_
_entity_poly.entity_id
_entity_poly.type
_entity_poly.pdbx_seq_one_letter_code
_entity_poly.pdbx_strand_id
1 'polypeptide(L)'
;MGGSDENRHGVIGPMNRQQGGLRGGKVIPTNGQTRRALSNINKNIIGAPVYPCAVKRPFTEKNGICNKKIPPVPVHRPVTRKFAAQLAENNLQIHKEETKKPDLISNEALDRIITDVEEGDFNEPMFVQHTEAMLEEIDKMEGIEMQDSNDIDAEVEESVMDIDSCDKNNPLSVVEYINDIYCFYKKNECRSCVPPNYMENQHDINERMRGILFDWLIEVHYKFELMEETLYLTINLIDRFLAVHQHIARKKLQLVGVTAMLLACKYEEVSVPVVDDLILISDKAYTRTEILDMEKLMANTLQFNFCLPTPYVFMRRFLKAAQSDKKLELLSFFMIELCLVEYEMLQYTPSQLAASAIYTAQSTLKGYEDWSKTSEFHSGYTEEALL
;
A
#
# COMPACT_ATOMS: atom_id res chain seq x y z
N MET A 1 -55.64 -23.85 -7.05
CA MET A 1 -56.16 -23.07 -5.90
C MET A 1 -56.38 -24.07 -4.78
N GLY A 2 -55.74 -24.06 -3.62
CA GLY A 2 -54.80 -23.15 -2.96
C GLY A 2 -54.85 -23.49 -1.45
N GLY A 3 -53.70 -23.49 -0.78
CA GLY A 3 -53.54 -23.44 0.69
C GLY A 3 -54.09 -24.65 1.48
N SER A 4 -53.63 -25.01 2.67
CA SER A 4 -52.78 -24.37 3.67
C SER A 4 -52.45 -25.47 4.70
N ASP A 5 -51.26 -25.48 5.28
CA ASP A 5 -51.05 -26.17 6.56
C ASP A 5 -50.30 -25.20 7.49
N GLU A 6 -50.98 -24.82 8.56
CA GLU A 6 -50.48 -23.99 9.65
C GLU A 6 -50.55 -24.77 10.97
N ASN A 7 -49.43 -24.77 11.68
CA ASN A 7 -49.29 -24.39 13.10
C ASN A 7 -49.23 -25.39 14.28
N ARG A 8 -48.31 -24.98 15.20
CA ARG A 8 -48.15 -25.17 16.67
C ARG A 8 -47.41 -26.41 17.19
N HIS A 9 -46.21 -26.27 17.78
CA HIS A 9 -45.80 -25.72 19.12
C HIS A 9 -45.95 -26.71 20.28
N GLY A 10 -44.84 -26.97 20.99
CA GLY A 10 -44.80 -27.71 22.26
C GLY A 10 -43.40 -27.84 22.86
N VAL A 11 -43.06 -26.93 23.78
CA VAL A 11 -41.92 -26.98 24.72
C VAL A 11 -42.31 -27.84 25.93
N ILE A 12 -41.38 -28.63 26.51
CA ILE A 12 -41.25 -28.97 27.95
C ILE A 12 -39.93 -29.75 28.16
N GLY A 13 -39.13 -29.34 29.17
CA GLY A 13 -37.90 -30.01 29.64
C GLY A 13 -38.13 -31.10 30.69
N PRO A 14 -37.22 -31.29 31.67
CA PRO A 14 -36.14 -32.28 31.61
C PRO A 14 -36.26 -33.43 32.65
N MET A 15 -35.48 -34.50 32.51
CA MET A 15 -35.24 -35.49 33.59
C MET A 15 -33.76 -35.88 33.72
N ASN A 16 -33.26 -35.74 34.94
CA ASN A 16 -32.03 -36.32 35.46
C ASN A 16 -32.19 -37.82 35.75
N ARG A 17 -31.13 -38.62 35.51
CA ARG A 17 -30.82 -39.78 36.37
C ARG A 17 -29.33 -40.14 36.33
N GLN A 18 -28.83 -40.45 37.53
CA GLN A 18 -27.44 -40.74 37.92
C GLN A 18 -26.95 -42.16 37.61
N GLN A 19 -25.61 -42.25 37.56
CA GLN A 19 -24.69 -43.29 38.06
C GLN A 19 -24.39 -44.58 37.26
N GLY A 20 -23.11 -44.72 36.93
CA GLY A 20 -22.30 -45.88 37.35
C GLY A 20 -21.46 -46.58 36.26
N GLY A 21 -20.13 -46.61 36.42
CA GLY A 21 -19.30 -47.69 35.86
C GLY A 21 -17.93 -47.32 35.27
N LEU A 22 -16.87 -47.57 36.05
CA LEU A 22 -15.44 -47.40 35.74
C LEU A 22 -14.86 -48.38 34.69
N ARG A 23 -13.92 -47.87 33.86
CA ARG A 23 -12.67 -48.50 33.31
C ARG A 23 -12.11 -47.48 32.29
N GLY A 24 -10.92 -46.91 32.35
CA GLY A 24 -9.60 -47.39 32.78
C GLY A 24 -8.68 -47.30 31.56
N GLY A 25 -7.80 -46.29 31.45
CA GLY A 25 -6.83 -46.22 30.35
C GLY A 25 -6.10 -44.89 30.13
N LYS A 26 -4.89 -44.78 30.71
CA LYS A 26 -3.70 -44.01 30.28
C LYS A 26 -3.85 -42.52 29.89
N VAL A 27 -3.39 -41.68 30.81
CA VAL A 27 -2.87 -40.33 30.55
C VAL A 27 -1.48 -40.45 29.91
N ILE A 28 -1.31 -39.88 28.71
CA ILE A 28 -0.01 -39.61 28.07
C ILE A 28 0.18 -38.09 28.07
N PRO A 29 1.30 -37.55 28.58
CA PRO A 29 1.56 -36.12 28.50
C PRO A 29 2.18 -35.81 27.14
N THR A 30 1.53 -35.00 26.31
CA THR A 30 2.21 -34.34 25.20
C THR A 30 2.56 -32.93 25.61
N ASN A 31 3.80 -32.79 26.09
CA ASN A 31 4.49 -31.53 26.23
C ASN A 31 4.35 -30.70 24.95
N GLY A 32 4.03 -29.42 25.14
CA GLY A 32 4.23 -28.40 24.13
C GLY A 32 5.70 -28.35 23.68
N GLN A 33 5.90 -28.19 22.39
CA GLN A 33 7.16 -27.75 21.82
C GLN A 33 6.90 -26.50 20.98
N THR A 34 7.13 -25.38 21.65
CA THR A 34 7.75 -24.13 21.17
C THR A 34 8.01 -24.00 19.65
N ARG A 35 7.46 -22.90 19.10
CA ARG A 35 7.83 -22.31 17.81
C ARG A 35 9.37 -22.24 17.68
N ARG A 36 9.94 -22.83 16.63
CA ARG A 36 11.36 -22.64 16.28
C ARG A 36 11.52 -21.30 15.57
N ALA A 37 12.49 -20.50 16.00
CA ALA A 37 12.93 -19.31 15.29
C ALA A 37 13.50 -19.65 13.90
N LEU A 38 13.25 -18.78 12.92
CA LEU A 38 13.59 -18.93 11.49
C LEU A 38 15.11 -19.00 11.20
N SER A 39 15.99 -18.81 12.20
CA SER A 39 17.44 -18.82 12.02
C SER A 39 18.06 -20.21 11.83
N ASN A 40 17.28 -21.30 11.97
CA ASN A 40 17.81 -22.67 12.06
C ASN A 40 17.56 -23.55 10.82
N ILE A 41 17.08 -22.98 9.71
CA ILE A 41 16.97 -23.68 8.43
C ILE A 41 18.02 -23.11 7.46
N ASN A 42 19.30 -23.45 7.66
CA ASN A 42 20.30 -23.33 6.59
C ASN A 42 21.65 -24.00 6.93
N LYS A 43 21.62 -25.32 7.09
CA LYS A 43 22.83 -26.14 7.06
C LYS A 43 22.55 -27.45 6.32
N ASN A 44 22.43 -27.37 4.98
CA ASN A 44 22.76 -28.43 4.01
C ASN A 44 22.21 -28.14 2.59
N ILE A 45 22.60 -27.03 1.96
CA ILE A 45 22.55 -26.92 0.49
C ILE A 45 23.90 -26.33 0.04
N ILE A 46 24.82 -27.24 -0.29
CA ILE A 46 26.07 -26.91 -0.99
C ILE A 46 25.76 -26.84 -2.48
N GLY A 47 26.36 -25.85 -3.14
CA GLY A 47 25.93 -25.27 -4.42
C GLY A 47 25.97 -26.16 -5.67
N ALA A 48 25.17 -25.73 -6.64
CA ALA A 48 25.31 -25.99 -8.08
C ALA A 48 24.83 -24.72 -8.84
N PRO A 49 25.33 -24.44 -10.07
CA PRO A 49 25.66 -23.08 -10.50
C PRO A 49 24.51 -22.29 -11.12
N VAL A 50 24.68 -20.97 -11.07
CA VAL A 50 23.86 -19.95 -11.76
C VAL A 50 24.00 -20.13 -13.28
N TYR A 51 22.87 -20.34 -13.98
CA TYR A 51 22.83 -20.28 -15.45
C TYR A 51 22.47 -18.87 -15.90
N PRO A 52 23.36 -18.14 -16.60
CA PRO A 52 22.99 -16.94 -17.33
C PRO A 52 22.42 -17.33 -18.69
N CYS A 53 21.10 -17.20 -18.89
CA CYS A 53 20.52 -17.36 -20.22
C CYS A 53 20.70 -16.06 -21.04
N ALA A 54 21.91 -15.85 -21.55
CA ALA A 54 22.21 -14.91 -22.61
C ALA A 54 22.40 -15.71 -23.90
N VAL A 55 21.34 -15.83 -24.73
CA VAL A 55 21.47 -16.46 -26.05
C VAL A 55 22.02 -15.43 -27.03
N LYS A 56 23.36 -15.34 -27.12
CA LYS A 56 24.05 -14.85 -28.32
C LYS A 56 24.21 -16.04 -29.27
N ARG A 57 23.51 -16.03 -30.40
CA ARG A 57 23.75 -17.00 -31.49
C ARG A 57 25.08 -16.69 -32.18
N PRO A 58 25.96 -17.67 -32.45
CA PRO A 58 27.06 -17.51 -33.38
C PRO A 58 26.54 -17.71 -34.82
N PHE A 59 26.95 -16.80 -35.71
CA PHE A 59 26.77 -16.91 -37.16
C PHE A 59 27.67 -18.02 -37.71
N THR A 60 27.11 -18.94 -38.48
CA THR A 60 27.86 -19.75 -39.46
C THR A 60 27.61 -19.16 -40.85
N GLU A 61 28.67 -18.65 -41.46
CA GLU A 61 28.70 -18.16 -42.84
C GLU A 61 28.47 -19.31 -43.82
N LYS A 62 27.45 -19.20 -44.69
CA LYS A 62 27.48 -19.72 -46.06
C LYS A 62 26.71 -18.80 -47.01
N ASN A 63 27.40 -18.45 -48.08
CA ASN A 63 27.03 -17.53 -49.16
C ASN A 63 25.68 -17.83 -49.84
N GLY A 64 24.95 -16.77 -50.19
CA GLY A 64 23.79 -16.82 -51.08
C GLY A 64 23.17 -15.42 -51.28
N ILE A 65 23.53 -14.77 -52.37
CA ILE A 65 23.03 -13.45 -52.81
C ILE A 65 21.55 -13.54 -53.20
N CYS A 66 20.67 -12.68 -52.65
CA CYS A 66 19.65 -11.96 -53.43
C CYS A 66 19.00 -10.83 -52.60
N ASN A 67 18.98 -9.63 -53.18
CA ASN A 67 18.36 -8.41 -52.67
C ASN A 67 16.82 -8.49 -52.65
N LYS A 68 16.20 -8.04 -51.54
CA LYS A 68 15.00 -7.18 -51.53
C LYS A 68 14.83 -6.55 -50.15
N LYS A 69 14.87 -5.21 -50.09
CA LYS A 69 14.75 -4.38 -48.89
C LYS A 69 13.30 -4.40 -48.36
N ILE A 70 13.12 -4.78 -47.10
CA ILE A 70 11.98 -4.41 -46.26
C ILE A 70 12.61 -3.90 -44.95
N PRO A 71 12.31 -2.67 -44.48
CA PRO A 71 12.85 -2.20 -43.21
C PRO A 71 12.24 -2.99 -42.04
N PRO A 72 13.02 -3.34 -41.00
CA PRO A 72 12.46 -4.01 -39.83
C PRO A 72 11.62 -3.02 -39.02
N VAL A 73 10.36 -3.40 -38.78
CA VAL A 73 9.45 -2.72 -37.85
C VAL A 73 10.07 -2.79 -36.44
N PRO A 74 10.19 -1.67 -35.70
CA PRO A 74 10.70 -1.70 -34.32
C PRO A 74 9.70 -2.43 -33.43
N VAL A 75 10.15 -3.49 -32.76
CA VAL A 75 9.40 -4.14 -31.69
C VAL A 75 9.46 -3.22 -30.47
N HIS A 76 8.41 -2.42 -30.29
CA HIS A 76 8.20 -1.63 -29.08
C HIS A 76 7.97 -2.58 -27.90
N ARG A 77 8.90 -2.59 -26.95
CA ARG A 77 8.60 -3.07 -25.59
C ARG A 77 7.72 -2.02 -24.92
N PRO A 78 6.61 -2.40 -24.27
CA PRO A 78 5.79 -1.42 -23.61
C PRO A 78 6.45 -0.99 -22.29
N VAL A 79 6.35 0.31 -22.01
CA VAL A 79 6.98 1.02 -20.90
C VAL A 79 5.95 1.09 -19.77
N THR A 80 6.28 0.60 -18.59
CA THR A 80 5.38 0.65 -17.41
C THR A 80 5.19 2.11 -16.97
N ARG A 81 4.09 2.41 -16.25
CA ARG A 81 3.82 3.77 -15.73
C ARG A 81 4.96 4.29 -14.83
N LYS A 82 5.58 3.41 -14.03
CA LYS A 82 6.78 3.73 -13.23
C LYS A 82 7.98 4.07 -14.11
N PHE A 83 8.24 3.30 -15.18
CA PHE A 83 9.35 3.57 -16.09
C PHE A 83 9.09 4.80 -16.98
N ALA A 84 7.83 5.05 -17.38
CA ALA A 84 7.41 6.26 -18.09
C ALA A 84 7.60 7.51 -17.22
N ALA A 85 7.24 7.43 -15.94
CA ALA A 85 7.45 8.49 -14.96
C ALA A 85 8.95 8.76 -14.73
N GLN A 86 9.77 7.72 -14.59
CA GLN A 86 11.23 7.84 -14.48
C GLN A 86 11.87 8.46 -15.73
N LEU A 87 11.39 8.11 -16.93
CA LEU A 87 11.84 8.74 -18.18
C LEU A 87 11.44 10.21 -18.27
N ALA A 88 10.27 10.58 -17.77
CA ALA A 88 9.83 11.98 -17.70
C ALA A 88 10.66 12.79 -16.69
N GLU A 89 11.01 12.21 -15.54
CA GLU A 89 11.90 12.83 -14.55
C GLU A 89 13.34 13.00 -15.06
N ASN A 90 13.88 12.00 -15.76
CA ASN A 90 15.22 12.08 -16.35
C ASN A 90 15.29 13.09 -17.51
N ASN A 91 14.22 13.26 -18.29
CA ASN A 91 14.18 14.28 -19.35
C ASN A 91 14.15 15.72 -18.81
N LEU A 92 13.67 15.94 -17.58
CA LEU A 92 13.77 17.25 -16.90
C LEU A 92 15.21 17.56 -16.44
N GLN A 93 16.05 16.55 -16.24
CA GLN A 93 17.47 16.73 -15.88
C GLN A 93 18.38 16.98 -17.10
N ILE A 94 17.98 16.55 -18.31
CA ILE A 94 18.79 16.71 -19.54
C ILE A 94 18.76 18.16 -20.08
N HIS A 95 17.90 19.04 -19.57
CA HIS A 95 17.85 20.46 -19.98
C HIS A 95 18.66 21.45 -19.10
N LYS A 96 19.59 20.98 -18.27
CA LYS A 96 20.53 21.85 -17.54
C LYS A 96 21.99 21.53 -17.87
N GLU A 97 22.48 22.11 -18.96
CA GLU A 97 23.90 22.38 -19.27
C GLU A 97 23.90 23.19 -20.58
N GLU A 98 24.64 24.26 -20.84
CA GLU A 98 25.66 25.07 -20.19
C GLU A 98 25.51 26.49 -20.81
N THR A 99 25.81 27.56 -20.08
CA THR A 99 26.19 28.82 -20.75
C THR A 99 27.41 29.40 -20.06
N LYS A 100 28.56 29.22 -20.72
CA LYS A 100 29.89 29.70 -20.32
C LYS A 100 29.96 31.23 -20.37
N LYS A 101 30.54 31.82 -19.32
CA LYS A 101 31.04 33.21 -19.32
C LYS A 101 32.37 33.28 -20.08
N PRO A 102 32.66 34.38 -20.79
CA PRO A 102 34.02 34.79 -21.11
C PRO A 102 34.48 35.94 -20.20
N ASP A 103 35.79 35.96 -19.94
CA ASP A 103 36.50 36.96 -19.14
C ASP A 103 37.48 37.75 -20.03
N LEU A 104 37.66 39.04 -19.67
CA LEU A 104 38.82 39.95 -19.83
C LEU A 104 39.11 40.65 -21.19
N ILE A 105 39.16 42.00 -21.22
CA ILE A 105 40.36 42.89 -21.10
C ILE A 105 40.05 44.38 -21.50
N SER A 106 40.43 45.29 -20.58
CA SER A 106 41.00 46.68 -20.60
C SER A 106 40.51 47.91 -21.41
N ASN A 107 40.67 49.05 -20.70
CA ASN A 107 41.00 50.46 -21.07
C ASN A 107 39.94 51.45 -20.57
N GLU A 108 40.21 52.61 -19.94
CA GLU A 108 41.41 53.41 -19.66
C GLU A 108 41.02 54.52 -18.63
N ALA A 109 42.01 55.03 -17.88
CA ALA A 109 42.23 56.41 -17.34
C ALA A 109 41.11 57.18 -16.57
N LEU A 110 41.35 58.10 -15.64
CA LEU A 110 42.44 58.55 -14.75
C LEU A 110 41.80 59.72 -13.96
N ASP A 111 41.81 59.76 -12.62
CA ASP A 111 42.00 61.05 -11.95
C ASP A 111 42.46 60.93 -10.50
N ARG A 112 43.42 61.80 -10.17
CA ARG A 112 44.22 61.86 -8.94
C ARG A 112 43.66 62.93 -8.01
N ILE A 113 43.92 62.80 -6.70
CA ILE A 113 44.20 63.83 -5.65
C ILE A 113 44.38 63.01 -4.34
N ILE A 114 45.59 62.66 -3.86
CA ILE A 114 46.53 63.38 -2.95
C ILE A 114 45.79 63.95 -1.71
N THR A 115 46.02 63.54 -0.45
CA THR A 115 47.19 63.77 0.46
C THR A 115 46.90 62.99 1.78
N ASP A 116 47.79 62.11 2.26
CA ASP A 116 48.77 62.28 3.37
C ASP A 116 48.20 61.92 4.78
N VAL A 117 48.66 60.82 5.44
CA VAL A 117 49.74 60.74 6.49
C VAL A 117 49.19 61.18 7.88
N GLU A 118 49.30 60.55 9.05
CA GLU A 118 50.14 59.50 9.69
C GLU A 118 49.38 59.04 10.97
N GLU A 119 49.44 57.75 11.34
CA GLU A 119 50.06 57.18 12.56
C GLU A 119 49.74 57.79 13.95
N GLY A 120 49.50 56.91 14.94
CA GLY A 120 49.85 57.22 16.34
C GLY A 120 48.90 56.69 17.41
N ASP A 121 49.27 55.54 17.97
CA ASP A 121 48.66 54.82 19.10
C ASP A 121 48.81 55.54 20.47
N PHE A 122 48.14 55.00 21.50
CA PHE A 122 48.34 55.12 22.96
C PHE A 122 47.17 55.66 23.84
N ASN A 123 46.58 54.69 24.56
CA ASN A 123 46.29 54.62 26.00
C ASN A 123 45.44 55.68 26.74
N GLU A 124 44.31 55.17 27.28
CA GLU A 124 43.53 55.54 28.49
C GLU A 124 44.27 56.14 29.71
N PRO A 125 43.60 56.55 30.82
CA PRO A 125 42.21 57.01 31.06
C PRO A 125 42.11 58.26 32.00
N MET A 126 40.93 58.87 32.19
CA MET A 126 40.60 59.58 33.45
C MET A 126 39.09 59.81 33.71
N PHE A 127 38.64 59.27 34.85
CA PHE A 127 37.78 59.84 35.91
C PHE A 127 36.29 60.18 35.69
N VAL A 128 35.46 59.26 36.19
CA VAL A 128 34.32 59.37 37.15
C VAL A 128 33.76 60.77 37.46
N GLN A 129 32.45 60.94 37.20
CA GLN A 129 31.57 61.75 38.04
C GLN A 129 30.08 61.35 37.86
N HIS A 130 29.39 61.20 39.00
CA HIS A 130 27.94 61.11 39.21
C HIS A 130 27.26 59.73 39.17
N THR A 131 27.58 58.94 40.21
CA THR A 131 26.66 58.07 40.95
C THR A 131 25.60 58.91 41.69
N GLU A 132 24.41 59.12 41.12
CA GLU A 132 23.25 59.62 41.89
C GLU A 132 21.88 59.37 41.20
N ALA A 133 21.75 58.26 40.47
CA ALA A 133 20.49 57.92 39.79
C ALA A 133 20.16 56.42 39.77
N MET A 134 20.67 55.64 40.74
CA MET A 134 20.45 54.18 40.79
C MET A 134 19.88 53.65 42.13
N LEU A 135 19.24 54.50 42.95
CA LEU A 135 18.74 54.06 44.27
C LEU A 135 17.30 54.50 44.60
N GLU A 136 16.44 54.78 43.62
CA GLU A 136 15.02 55.13 43.88
C GLU A 136 13.97 54.37 43.04
N GLU A 137 14.31 53.30 42.33
CA GLU A 137 13.32 52.47 41.59
C GLU A 137 13.26 51.00 42.04
N ILE A 138 13.53 50.70 43.31
CA ILE A 138 13.37 49.34 43.89
C ILE A 138 12.28 49.28 44.98
N ASP A 139 11.41 50.28 45.12
CA ASP A 139 10.35 50.26 46.15
C ASP A 139 8.94 50.61 45.67
N LYS A 140 8.54 50.05 44.52
CA LYS A 140 7.13 49.98 44.09
C LYS A 140 6.78 48.58 43.62
N MET A 141 6.76 47.67 44.58
CA MET A 141 6.17 46.34 44.44
C MET A 141 5.21 46.14 45.61
N GLU A 142 3.97 46.63 45.50
CA GLU A 142 2.87 46.26 46.41
C GLU A 142 1.52 46.39 45.68
N GLY A 143 0.80 45.27 45.57
CA GLY A 143 -0.64 45.24 45.30
C GLY A 143 -1.09 45.01 43.85
N ILE A 144 -0.70 43.91 43.21
CA ILE A 144 -1.56 43.30 42.17
C ILE A 144 -2.22 42.08 42.82
N GLU A 145 -3.51 42.23 43.10
CA GLU A 145 -4.38 41.16 43.55
C GLU A 145 -4.37 40.04 42.50
N MET A 146 -3.98 38.85 42.94
CA MET A 146 -4.09 37.61 42.18
C MET A 146 -5.58 37.33 41.96
N GLN A 147 -6.11 37.75 40.82
CA GLN A 147 -7.41 37.28 40.38
C GLN A 147 -7.24 35.87 39.83
N ASP A 148 -7.75 34.89 40.57
CA ASP A 148 -7.84 33.49 40.19
C ASP A 148 -8.33 33.37 38.74
N SER A 149 -7.42 32.98 37.84
CA SER A 149 -7.75 32.50 36.51
C SER A 149 -8.27 31.06 36.66
N ASN A 150 -9.49 30.94 37.19
CA ASN A 150 -10.28 29.73 37.02
C ASN A 150 -10.73 29.64 35.55
N ASP A 151 -10.57 28.44 35.00
CA ASP A 151 -11.32 27.87 33.89
C ASP A 151 -11.29 28.61 32.56
N ILE A 152 -10.22 28.40 31.80
CA ILE A 152 -10.37 28.15 30.37
C ILE A 152 -9.65 26.85 30.07
N ASP A 153 -10.31 25.73 30.37
CA ASP A 153 -10.18 24.52 29.57
C ASP A 153 -10.68 24.87 28.16
N ALA A 154 -9.86 25.59 27.39
CA ALA A 154 -9.99 25.60 25.95
C ALA A 154 -9.54 24.21 25.53
N GLU A 155 -10.50 23.28 25.49
CA GLU A 155 -10.42 22.16 24.57
C GLU A 155 -10.00 22.75 23.23
N VAL A 156 -8.71 22.62 22.89
CA VAL A 156 -8.24 22.91 21.55
C VAL A 156 -8.95 21.86 20.71
N GLU A 157 -10.08 22.25 20.15
CA GLU A 157 -10.87 21.44 19.24
C GLU A 157 -9.95 21.18 18.05
N GLU A 158 -9.19 20.08 18.12
CA GLU A 158 -8.17 19.74 17.13
C GLU A 158 -8.82 19.78 15.75
N SER A 159 -8.52 20.84 15.01
CA SER A 159 -9.19 21.14 13.75
C SER A 159 -8.80 20.08 12.73
N VAL A 160 -9.78 19.49 12.07
CA VAL A 160 -9.53 18.57 10.95
C VAL A 160 -8.71 19.29 9.88
N MET A 161 -7.54 18.74 9.57
CA MET A 161 -6.60 19.32 8.61
C MET A 161 -7.09 19.12 7.16
N ASP A 162 -6.92 20.13 6.31
CA ASP A 162 -7.11 19.99 4.85
C ASP A 162 -5.95 19.20 4.23
N ILE A 163 -6.14 17.88 4.13
CA ILE A 163 -5.16 16.96 3.58
C ILE A 163 -4.92 17.18 2.08
N ASP A 164 -5.80 17.89 1.35
CA ASP A 164 -5.71 18.09 -0.10
C ASP A 164 -5.15 19.45 -0.51
N SER A 165 -4.81 20.30 0.46
CA SER A 165 -4.25 21.63 0.23
C SER A 165 -3.04 21.66 -0.70
N CYS A 166 -2.12 20.69 -0.58
CA CYS A 166 -0.92 20.59 -1.41
C CYS A 166 -1.19 20.18 -2.88
N ASP A 167 -2.35 19.59 -3.15
CA ASP A 167 -2.71 19.02 -4.45
C ASP A 167 -3.55 19.97 -5.32
N LYS A 168 -3.96 21.13 -4.79
CA LYS A 168 -4.91 22.05 -5.46
C LYS A 168 -4.48 22.51 -6.85
N ASN A 169 -3.17 22.59 -7.11
CA ASN A 169 -2.62 23.00 -8.40
C ASN A 169 -2.34 21.84 -9.35
N ASN A 170 -2.54 20.58 -8.91
CA ASN A 170 -2.33 19.41 -9.73
C ASN A 170 -3.65 18.96 -10.36
N PRO A 171 -3.86 19.15 -11.67
CA PRO A 171 -5.09 18.72 -12.34
C PRO A 171 -5.28 17.20 -12.31
N LEU A 172 -4.22 16.42 -12.07
CA LEU A 172 -4.30 14.96 -11.94
C LEU A 172 -4.74 14.50 -10.55
N SER A 173 -4.72 15.38 -9.54
CA SER A 173 -5.16 15.05 -8.17
C SER A 173 -6.67 15.19 -8.00
N VAL A 174 -7.35 15.88 -8.92
CA VAL A 174 -8.82 15.91 -9.03
C VAL A 174 -9.51 16.31 -7.71
N VAL A 175 -8.93 17.30 -7.02
CA VAL A 175 -9.24 17.68 -5.64
C VAL A 175 -10.72 18.09 -5.49
N GLU A 176 -11.30 18.73 -6.50
CA GLU A 176 -12.69 19.17 -6.46
C GLU A 176 -13.72 18.02 -6.44
N TYR A 177 -13.34 16.81 -6.88
CA TYR A 177 -14.22 15.64 -6.90
C TYR A 177 -13.85 14.60 -5.83
N ILE A 178 -12.76 14.79 -5.09
CA ILE A 178 -12.20 13.74 -4.23
C ILE A 178 -13.20 13.27 -3.16
N ASN A 179 -13.93 14.20 -2.55
CA ASN A 179 -14.95 13.85 -1.55
C ASN A 179 -16.08 13.01 -2.16
N ASP A 180 -16.59 13.39 -3.34
CA ASP A 180 -17.62 12.63 -4.03
C ASP A 180 -17.13 11.23 -4.41
N ILE A 181 -15.87 11.11 -4.85
CA ILE A 181 -15.23 9.84 -5.19
C ILE A 181 -15.15 8.92 -3.97
N TYR A 182 -14.66 9.41 -2.83
CA TYR A 182 -14.55 8.59 -1.61
C TYR A 182 -15.91 8.27 -0.99
N CYS A 183 -16.88 9.18 -1.07
CA CYS A 183 -18.28 8.88 -0.72
C CYS A 183 -18.85 7.76 -1.60
N PHE A 184 -18.57 7.80 -2.92
CA PHE A 184 -18.96 6.73 -3.83
C PHE A 184 -18.27 5.40 -3.48
N TYR A 185 -16.96 5.41 -3.19
CA TYR A 185 -16.23 4.21 -2.80
C TYR A 185 -16.78 3.60 -1.51
N LYS A 186 -16.94 4.38 -0.45
CA LYS A 186 -17.56 3.91 0.81
C LYS A 186 -18.95 3.32 0.58
N LYS A 187 -19.78 3.97 -0.23
CA LYS A 187 -21.13 3.47 -0.55
C LYS A 187 -21.12 2.14 -1.33
N ASN A 188 -20.08 1.87 -2.11
CA ASN A 188 -20.01 0.70 -2.99
C ASN A 188 -19.10 -0.42 -2.45
N GLU A 189 -18.31 -0.21 -1.41
CA GLU A 189 -17.31 -1.18 -0.94
C GLU A 189 -17.92 -2.54 -0.54
N CYS A 190 -19.16 -2.55 -0.03
CA CYS A 190 -19.86 -3.80 0.30
C CYS A 190 -20.09 -4.69 -0.92
N ARG A 191 -20.09 -4.14 -2.14
CA ARG A 191 -20.19 -4.92 -3.39
C ARG A 191 -18.88 -5.63 -3.72
N SER A 192 -17.76 -5.15 -3.18
CA SER A 192 -16.44 -5.78 -3.29
C SER A 192 -16.30 -6.99 -2.35
N CYS A 193 -17.07 -7.01 -1.26
CA CYS A 193 -17.05 -8.09 -0.27
C CYS A 193 -17.67 -9.39 -0.81
N VAL A 194 -17.21 -10.49 -0.25
CA VAL A 194 -17.73 -11.84 -0.47
C VAL A 194 -18.24 -12.42 0.85
N PRO A 195 -19.14 -13.41 0.85
CA PRO A 195 -19.53 -14.09 2.07
C PRO A 195 -18.30 -14.65 2.81
N PRO A 196 -18.06 -14.36 4.09
CA PRO A 196 -16.84 -14.79 4.79
C PRO A 196 -16.67 -16.31 4.87
N ASN A 197 -17.75 -17.06 4.66
CA ASN A 197 -17.77 -18.51 4.64
C ASN A 197 -17.96 -19.10 3.22
N TYR A 198 -17.72 -18.33 2.14
CA TYR A 198 -17.96 -18.83 0.78
C TYR A 198 -17.19 -20.13 0.45
N MET A 199 -16.06 -20.36 1.12
CA MET A 199 -15.26 -21.57 0.96
C MET A 199 -15.97 -22.84 1.43
N GLU A 200 -16.97 -22.75 2.31
CA GLU A 200 -17.79 -23.90 2.73
C GLU A 200 -18.57 -24.51 1.55
N ASN A 201 -18.84 -23.71 0.52
CA ASN A 201 -19.52 -24.16 -0.70
C ASN A 201 -18.57 -24.81 -1.72
N GLN A 202 -17.25 -24.72 -1.51
CA GLN A 202 -16.26 -25.33 -2.39
C GLN A 202 -15.94 -26.76 -1.95
N HIS A 203 -15.97 -27.72 -2.88
CA HIS A 203 -15.81 -29.14 -2.55
C HIS A 203 -14.37 -29.69 -2.64
N ASP A 204 -13.50 -29.09 -3.47
CA ASP A 204 -12.13 -29.61 -3.73
C ASP A 204 -11.01 -28.60 -3.39
N ILE A 205 -11.38 -27.40 -2.94
CA ILE A 205 -10.45 -26.36 -2.48
C ILE A 205 -10.85 -25.86 -1.08
N ASN A 206 -9.90 -25.29 -0.36
CA ASN A 206 -10.12 -24.74 0.99
C ASN A 206 -9.33 -23.43 1.20
N GLU A 207 -9.56 -22.77 2.34
CA GLU A 207 -8.93 -21.50 2.73
C GLU A 207 -7.40 -21.55 2.68
N ARG A 208 -6.81 -22.66 3.10
CA ARG A 208 -5.36 -22.86 3.05
C ARG A 208 -4.82 -22.88 1.63
N MET A 209 -5.54 -23.52 0.69
CA MET A 209 -5.14 -23.52 -0.72
C MET A 209 -5.27 -22.13 -1.35
N ARG A 210 -6.27 -21.34 -0.94
CA ARG A 210 -6.38 -19.91 -1.31
C ARG A 210 -5.18 -19.12 -0.80
N GLY A 211 -4.81 -19.25 0.47
CA GLY A 211 -3.63 -18.57 1.02
C GLY A 211 -2.34 -18.92 0.28
N ILE A 212 -2.12 -20.19 -0.05
CA ILE A 212 -0.97 -20.63 -0.86
C ILE A 212 -0.99 -20.01 -2.26
N LEU A 213 -2.16 -19.92 -2.89
CA LEU A 213 -2.28 -19.26 -4.19
C LEU A 213 -1.92 -17.77 -4.10
N PHE A 214 -2.41 -17.08 -3.07
CA PHE A 214 -2.22 -15.63 -2.93
C PHE A 214 -0.78 -15.27 -2.62
N ASP A 215 -0.13 -16.01 -1.74
CA ASP A 215 1.31 -15.89 -1.47
C ASP A 215 2.13 -16.00 -2.76
N TRP A 216 1.86 -17.03 -3.58
CA TRP A 216 2.49 -17.17 -4.89
C TRP A 216 2.15 -16.03 -5.86
N LEU A 217 0.91 -15.57 -5.90
CA LEU A 217 0.51 -14.46 -6.78
C LEU A 217 1.17 -13.13 -6.39
N ILE A 218 1.43 -12.90 -5.10
CA ILE A 218 2.19 -11.74 -4.62
C ILE A 218 3.63 -11.80 -5.17
N GLU A 219 4.28 -12.96 -5.14
CA GLU A 219 5.60 -13.14 -5.77
C GLU A 219 5.56 -12.87 -7.28
N VAL A 220 4.53 -13.36 -7.98
CA VAL A 220 4.35 -13.14 -9.43
C VAL A 220 4.12 -11.65 -9.72
N HIS A 221 3.32 -10.97 -8.91
CA HIS A 221 3.06 -9.54 -8.99
C HIS A 221 4.37 -8.74 -8.92
N TYR A 222 5.23 -9.03 -7.93
CA TYR A 222 6.54 -8.39 -7.80
C TYR A 222 7.47 -8.72 -8.97
N LYS A 223 7.46 -9.96 -9.46
CA LYS A 223 8.30 -10.38 -10.58
C LYS A 223 7.94 -9.70 -11.91
N PHE A 224 6.68 -9.37 -12.11
CA PHE A 224 6.22 -8.59 -13.25
C PHE A 224 6.26 -7.08 -13.03
N GLU A 225 6.67 -6.61 -11.84
CA GLU A 225 6.75 -5.20 -11.47
C GLU A 225 5.42 -4.45 -11.69
N LEU A 226 4.30 -5.12 -11.39
CA LEU A 226 2.96 -4.58 -11.59
C LEU A 226 2.63 -3.49 -10.56
N MET A 227 1.60 -2.70 -10.85
CA MET A 227 1.04 -1.69 -9.95
C MET A 227 0.30 -2.35 -8.79
N GLU A 228 0.32 -1.71 -7.62
CA GLU A 228 -0.34 -2.21 -6.41
C GLU A 228 -1.84 -2.42 -6.67
N GLU A 229 -2.50 -1.49 -7.36
CA GLU A 229 -3.88 -1.58 -7.82
C GLU A 229 -4.20 -2.94 -8.46
N THR A 230 -3.28 -3.44 -9.31
CA THR A 230 -3.40 -4.71 -10.02
C THR A 230 -3.42 -5.90 -9.07
N LEU A 231 -2.63 -5.88 -7.98
CA LEU A 231 -2.62 -6.94 -6.97
C LEU A 231 -3.95 -7.01 -6.23
N TYR A 232 -4.42 -5.87 -5.70
CA TYR A 232 -5.67 -5.84 -4.95
C TYR A 232 -6.88 -6.19 -5.81
N LEU A 233 -6.89 -5.75 -7.08
CA LEU A 233 -7.92 -6.14 -8.03
C LEU A 233 -7.85 -7.64 -8.34
N THR A 234 -6.65 -8.20 -8.57
CA THR A 234 -6.47 -9.64 -8.81
C THR A 234 -7.11 -10.47 -7.68
N ILE A 235 -6.80 -10.13 -6.43
CA ILE A 235 -7.31 -10.84 -5.26
C ILE A 235 -8.84 -10.70 -5.16
N ASN A 236 -9.37 -9.49 -5.35
CA ASN A 236 -10.81 -9.25 -5.37
C ASN A 236 -11.53 -10.10 -6.44
N LEU A 237 -10.96 -10.19 -7.65
CA LEU A 237 -11.53 -10.98 -8.73
C LEU A 237 -11.56 -12.47 -8.39
N ILE A 238 -10.50 -13.01 -7.77
CA ILE A 238 -10.43 -14.42 -7.39
C ILE A 238 -11.51 -14.74 -6.35
N ASP A 239 -11.58 -13.99 -5.28
CA ASP A 239 -12.53 -14.27 -4.19
C ASP A 239 -13.98 -14.16 -4.67
N ARG A 240 -14.32 -13.11 -5.43
CA ARG A 240 -15.67 -12.96 -5.99
C ARG A 240 -16.01 -14.07 -6.98
N PHE A 241 -15.04 -14.49 -7.80
CA PHE A 241 -15.24 -15.59 -8.72
C PHE A 241 -15.47 -16.91 -7.99
N LEU A 242 -14.67 -17.23 -6.97
CA LEU A 242 -14.80 -18.45 -6.18
C LEU A 242 -16.08 -18.46 -5.31
N ALA A 243 -16.56 -17.28 -4.88
CA ALA A 243 -17.81 -17.19 -4.13
C ALA A 243 -19.03 -17.55 -4.99
N VAL A 244 -19.00 -17.24 -6.30
CA VAL A 244 -20.09 -17.55 -7.23
C VAL A 244 -19.90 -18.91 -7.90
N HIS A 245 -18.67 -19.28 -8.26
CA HIS A 245 -18.35 -20.50 -9.00
C HIS A 245 -17.87 -21.63 -8.07
N GLN A 246 -18.82 -22.38 -7.52
CA GLN A 246 -18.65 -23.32 -6.39
C GLN A 246 -17.98 -24.68 -6.73
N HIS A 247 -17.52 -24.87 -7.97
CA HIS A 247 -17.03 -26.17 -8.46
C HIS A 247 -15.66 -26.09 -9.14
N ILE A 248 -14.72 -25.32 -8.55
CA ILE A 248 -13.34 -25.29 -9.03
C ILE A 248 -12.58 -26.52 -8.52
N ALA A 249 -12.11 -27.33 -9.46
CA ALA A 249 -11.15 -28.39 -9.16
C ALA A 249 -9.81 -27.78 -8.73
N ARG A 250 -9.16 -28.37 -7.73
CA ARG A 250 -7.88 -27.92 -7.17
C ARG A 250 -6.79 -27.70 -8.22
N LYS A 251 -6.72 -28.57 -9.22
CA LYS A 251 -5.76 -28.47 -10.34
C LYS A 251 -5.96 -27.22 -11.23
N LYS A 252 -7.14 -26.59 -11.16
CA LYS A 252 -7.49 -25.36 -11.88
C LYS A 252 -7.37 -24.11 -11.00
N LEU A 253 -7.04 -24.24 -9.70
CA LEU A 253 -6.99 -23.08 -8.80
C LEU A 253 -5.89 -22.09 -9.22
N GLN A 254 -4.70 -22.56 -9.61
CA GLN A 254 -3.66 -21.69 -10.14
C GLN A 254 -4.05 -21.06 -11.49
N LEU A 255 -4.77 -21.79 -12.36
CA LEU A 255 -5.34 -21.25 -13.60
C LEU A 255 -6.29 -20.08 -13.31
N VAL A 256 -7.15 -20.19 -12.29
CA VAL A 256 -8.01 -19.08 -11.82
C VAL A 256 -7.15 -17.88 -11.42
N GLY A 257 -6.10 -18.10 -10.62
CA GLY A 257 -5.22 -17.03 -10.16
C GLY A 257 -4.52 -16.26 -11.29
N VAL A 258 -3.83 -16.97 -12.20
CA VAL A 258 -3.13 -16.30 -13.33
C VAL A 258 -4.10 -15.60 -14.28
N THR A 259 -5.31 -16.13 -14.43
CA THR A 259 -6.34 -15.54 -15.28
C THR A 259 -6.95 -14.28 -14.65
N ALA A 260 -7.19 -14.30 -13.33
CA ALA A 260 -7.61 -13.10 -12.60
C ALA A 260 -6.56 -12.00 -12.69
N MET A 261 -5.26 -12.36 -12.59
CA MET A 261 -4.17 -11.40 -12.77
C MET A 261 -4.12 -10.86 -14.19
N LEU A 262 -4.35 -11.68 -15.23
CA LEU A 262 -4.47 -11.20 -16.60
C LEU A 262 -5.58 -10.15 -16.76
N LEU A 263 -6.76 -10.42 -16.18
CA LEU A 263 -7.89 -9.50 -16.22
C LEU A 263 -7.57 -8.19 -15.48
N ALA A 264 -6.96 -8.28 -14.30
CA ALA A 264 -6.53 -7.10 -13.54
C ALA A 264 -5.49 -6.28 -14.32
N CYS A 265 -4.48 -6.93 -14.93
CA CYS A 265 -3.50 -6.24 -15.75
C CYS A 265 -4.15 -5.55 -16.95
N LYS A 266 -5.11 -6.20 -17.63
CA LYS A 266 -5.85 -5.56 -18.74
C LYS A 266 -6.65 -4.34 -18.31
N TYR A 267 -6.99 -4.25 -17.03
CA TYR A 267 -7.80 -3.18 -16.48
C TYR A 267 -6.94 -2.02 -15.95
N GLU A 268 -5.85 -2.31 -15.23
CA GLU A 268 -5.04 -1.30 -14.52
C GLU A 268 -3.71 -0.95 -15.22
N GLU A 269 -3.12 -1.88 -15.98
CA GLU A 269 -1.78 -1.70 -16.54
C GLU A 269 -1.80 -1.02 -17.90
N VAL A 270 -0.87 -0.09 -18.11
CA VAL A 270 -0.55 0.44 -19.45
C VAL A 270 0.07 -0.65 -20.32
N SER A 271 0.86 -1.52 -19.70
CA SER A 271 1.63 -2.58 -20.35
C SER A 271 1.23 -3.95 -19.80
N VAL A 272 0.27 -4.58 -20.45
CA VAL A 272 -0.24 -5.89 -20.03
C VAL A 272 0.75 -7.00 -20.41
N PRO A 273 1.12 -7.92 -19.50
CA PRO A 273 1.83 -9.15 -19.85
C PRO A 273 1.06 -9.95 -20.91
N VAL A 274 1.77 -10.54 -21.88
CA VAL A 274 1.08 -11.36 -22.89
C VAL A 274 0.73 -12.73 -22.29
N VAL A 275 -0.26 -13.41 -22.86
CA VAL A 275 -0.69 -14.73 -22.37
C VAL A 275 0.47 -15.73 -22.31
N ASP A 276 1.45 -15.62 -23.22
CA ASP A 276 2.60 -16.52 -23.24
C ASP A 276 3.55 -16.30 -22.05
N ASP A 277 3.59 -15.10 -21.47
CA ASP A 277 4.33 -14.82 -20.22
C ASP A 277 3.67 -15.53 -19.03
N LEU A 278 2.33 -15.58 -19.00
CA LEU A 278 1.56 -16.30 -17.98
C LEU A 278 1.71 -17.81 -18.11
N ILE A 279 1.78 -18.33 -19.34
CA ILE A 279 2.11 -19.74 -19.60
C ILE A 279 3.51 -20.05 -19.07
N LEU A 280 4.47 -19.15 -19.30
CA LEU A 280 5.85 -19.34 -18.85
C LEU A 280 5.96 -19.31 -17.32
N ILE A 281 5.31 -18.35 -16.64
CA ILE A 281 5.39 -18.23 -15.18
C ILE A 281 4.70 -19.38 -14.45
N SER A 282 3.68 -19.99 -15.07
CA SER A 282 3.03 -21.20 -14.56
C SER A 282 3.75 -22.50 -14.97
N ASP A 283 5.03 -22.43 -15.33
CA ASP A 283 5.84 -23.58 -15.81
C ASP A 283 5.16 -24.40 -16.92
N LYS A 284 4.46 -23.71 -17.84
CA LYS A 284 3.70 -24.30 -18.94
C LYS A 284 2.64 -25.33 -18.51
N ALA A 285 2.15 -25.23 -17.27
CA ALA A 285 1.06 -26.06 -16.76
C ALA A 285 -0.25 -25.89 -17.55
N TYR A 286 -0.42 -24.74 -18.22
CA TYR A 286 -1.63 -24.37 -18.94
C TYR A 286 -1.35 -23.97 -20.38
N THR A 287 -2.29 -24.30 -21.25
CA THR A 287 -2.29 -23.86 -22.64
C THR A 287 -2.92 -22.47 -22.78
N ARG A 288 -2.62 -21.79 -23.90
CA ARG A 288 -3.23 -20.49 -24.23
C ARG A 288 -4.76 -20.57 -24.24
N THR A 289 -5.31 -21.66 -24.79
CA THR A 289 -6.76 -21.86 -24.88
C THR A 289 -7.39 -21.96 -23.49
N GLU A 290 -6.77 -22.69 -22.56
CA GLU A 290 -7.29 -22.82 -21.19
C GLU A 290 -7.34 -21.48 -20.45
N ILE A 291 -6.31 -20.63 -20.61
CA ILE A 291 -6.30 -19.28 -20.02
C ILE A 291 -7.42 -18.42 -20.62
N LEU A 292 -7.57 -18.44 -21.95
CA LEU A 292 -8.61 -17.63 -22.62
C LEU A 292 -10.03 -18.13 -22.33
N ASP A 293 -10.22 -19.42 -22.14
CA ASP A 293 -11.53 -19.98 -21.77
C ASP A 293 -11.87 -19.70 -20.31
N MET A 294 -10.88 -19.77 -19.41
CA MET A 294 -11.05 -19.32 -18.02
C MET A 294 -11.34 -17.81 -17.97
N GLU A 295 -10.70 -17.01 -18.81
CA GLU A 295 -10.92 -15.56 -18.87
C GLU A 295 -12.38 -15.24 -19.21
N LYS A 296 -12.91 -15.88 -20.27
CA LYS A 296 -14.32 -15.74 -20.65
C LYS A 296 -15.25 -16.20 -19.53
N LEU A 297 -14.94 -17.34 -18.90
CA LEU A 297 -15.75 -17.87 -17.80
C LEU A 297 -15.80 -16.88 -16.63
N MET A 298 -14.64 -16.37 -16.21
CA MET A 298 -14.52 -15.43 -15.10
C MET A 298 -15.22 -14.11 -15.40
N ALA A 299 -14.97 -13.52 -16.58
CA ALA A 299 -15.59 -12.26 -16.98
C ALA A 299 -17.12 -12.37 -17.04
N ASN A 300 -17.65 -13.47 -17.59
CA ASN A 300 -19.10 -13.70 -17.63
C ASN A 300 -19.68 -13.96 -16.23
N THR A 301 -18.98 -14.72 -15.39
CA THR A 301 -19.42 -15.01 -14.01
C THR A 301 -19.51 -13.73 -13.18
N LEU A 302 -18.54 -12.82 -13.35
CA LEU A 302 -18.50 -11.53 -12.68
C LEU A 302 -19.32 -10.44 -13.39
N GLN A 303 -20.01 -10.78 -14.47
CA GLN A 303 -20.81 -9.85 -15.29
C GLN A 303 -20.02 -8.60 -15.71
N PHE A 304 -18.73 -8.76 -16.02
CA PHE A 304 -17.80 -7.68 -16.37
C PHE A 304 -17.69 -6.56 -15.31
N ASN A 305 -18.11 -6.81 -14.08
CA ASN A 305 -18.03 -5.83 -12.99
C ASN A 305 -16.67 -5.90 -12.30
N PHE A 306 -15.69 -5.13 -12.80
CA PHE A 306 -14.32 -5.06 -12.28
C PHE A 306 -14.01 -3.74 -11.54
N CYS A 307 -14.89 -2.74 -11.65
CA CYS A 307 -14.68 -1.38 -11.17
C CYS A 307 -15.03 -1.19 -9.67
N LEU A 308 -14.76 -2.19 -8.83
CA LEU A 308 -15.17 -2.17 -7.42
C LEU A 308 -14.05 -1.64 -6.52
N PRO A 309 -14.38 -0.87 -5.45
CA PRO A 309 -13.38 -0.32 -4.55
C PRO A 309 -12.58 -1.43 -3.86
N THR A 310 -11.25 -1.36 -3.95
CA THR A 310 -10.34 -2.26 -3.25
C THR A 310 -9.75 -1.57 -2.01
N PRO A 311 -9.11 -2.29 -1.08
CA PRO A 311 -8.49 -1.65 0.08
C PRO A 311 -7.44 -0.60 -0.31
N TYR A 312 -6.81 -0.75 -1.48
CA TYR A 312 -5.82 0.16 -2.01
C TYR A 312 -6.27 1.63 -2.05
N VAL A 313 -7.47 1.90 -2.59
CA VAL A 313 -7.93 3.28 -2.73
C VAL A 313 -8.10 3.96 -1.37
N PHE A 314 -8.56 3.21 -0.37
CA PHE A 314 -8.68 3.70 1.00
C PHE A 314 -7.33 3.90 1.68
N MET A 315 -6.38 2.97 1.49
CA MET A 315 -5.01 3.09 1.99
C MET A 315 -4.37 4.41 1.57
N ARG A 316 -4.47 4.76 0.28
CA ARG A 316 -3.90 6.02 -0.25
C ARG A 316 -4.48 7.26 0.43
N ARG A 317 -5.79 7.28 0.70
CA ARG A 317 -6.45 8.40 1.40
C ARG A 317 -6.07 8.47 2.86
N PHE A 318 -6.11 7.34 3.54
CA PHE A 318 -5.95 7.27 4.98
C PHE A 318 -4.50 7.50 5.40
N LEU A 319 -3.53 7.05 4.60
CA LEU A 319 -2.11 7.37 4.80
C LEU A 319 -1.85 8.88 4.71
N LYS A 320 -2.53 9.58 3.79
CA LYS A 320 -2.48 11.04 3.67
C LYS A 320 -3.05 11.71 4.92
N ALA A 321 -4.18 11.23 5.42
CA ALA A 321 -4.80 11.71 6.65
C ALA A 321 -3.92 11.46 7.89
N ALA A 322 -3.27 10.31 7.95
CA ALA A 322 -2.34 9.93 9.00
C ALA A 322 -0.97 10.64 8.92
N GLN A 323 -0.79 11.56 7.96
CA GLN A 323 0.48 12.25 7.70
C GLN A 323 1.66 11.26 7.62
N SER A 324 1.47 10.16 6.89
CA SER A 324 2.40 9.05 6.92
C SER A 324 3.77 9.43 6.36
N ASP A 325 4.81 9.05 7.09
CA ASP A 325 6.17 9.00 6.55
C ASP A 325 6.38 7.68 5.78
N LYS A 326 7.56 7.54 5.15
CA LYS A 326 7.85 6.35 4.34
C LYS A 326 7.80 5.05 5.14
N LYS A 327 8.17 5.12 6.43
CA LYS A 327 8.20 3.95 7.30
C LYS A 327 6.79 3.46 7.62
N LEU A 328 5.89 4.39 7.96
CA LEU A 328 4.49 4.08 8.21
C LEU A 328 3.80 3.57 6.94
N GLU A 329 4.04 4.19 5.79
CA GLU A 329 3.50 3.73 4.51
C GLU A 329 3.89 2.26 4.24
N LEU A 330 5.19 1.94 4.30
CA LEU A 330 5.68 0.58 4.04
C LEU A 330 5.12 -0.44 5.01
N LEU A 331 5.07 -0.11 6.31
CA LEU A 331 4.53 -1.03 7.31
C LEU A 331 3.02 -1.22 7.14
N SER A 332 2.28 -0.17 6.80
CA SER A 332 0.83 -0.26 6.57
C SER A 332 0.52 -1.13 5.36
N PHE A 333 1.27 -0.98 4.26
CA PHE A 333 1.13 -1.84 3.09
C PHE A 333 1.49 -3.30 3.40
N PHE A 334 2.54 -3.52 4.19
CA PHE A 334 2.86 -4.86 4.68
C PHE A 334 1.72 -5.48 5.49
N MET A 335 1.14 -4.73 6.44
CA MET A 335 0.03 -5.23 7.27
C MET A 335 -1.19 -5.60 6.44
N ILE A 336 -1.58 -4.76 5.48
CA ILE A 336 -2.75 -5.05 4.66
C ILE A 336 -2.49 -6.18 3.65
N GLU A 337 -1.27 -6.35 3.13
CA GLU A 337 -0.91 -7.51 2.30
C GLU A 337 -1.05 -8.83 3.06
N LEU A 338 -0.71 -8.86 4.36
CA LEU A 338 -0.99 -10.01 5.22
C LEU A 338 -2.50 -10.27 5.32
N CYS A 339 -3.31 -9.21 5.44
CA CYS A 339 -4.76 -9.35 5.49
C CYS A 339 -5.36 -9.92 4.20
N LEU A 340 -4.74 -9.71 3.04
CA LEU A 340 -5.22 -10.29 1.78
C LEU A 340 -5.12 -11.82 1.78
N VAL A 341 -4.02 -12.34 2.34
CA VAL A 341 -3.73 -13.78 2.41
C VAL A 341 -4.65 -14.47 3.42
N GLU A 342 -4.93 -13.82 4.54
CA GLU A 342 -5.71 -14.41 5.63
C GLU A 342 -7.21 -14.48 5.29
N TYR A 343 -7.83 -15.64 5.51
CA TYR A 343 -9.21 -15.89 5.05
C TYR A 343 -10.24 -15.22 5.98
N GLU A 344 -9.97 -15.18 7.28
CA GLU A 344 -10.83 -14.56 8.29
C GLU A 344 -11.03 -13.05 8.05
N MET A 345 -10.10 -12.41 7.34
CA MET A 345 -10.16 -10.97 7.05
C MET A 345 -11.28 -10.59 6.09
N LEU A 346 -11.89 -11.56 5.40
CA LEU A 346 -13.04 -11.35 4.52
C LEU A 346 -14.30 -10.84 5.23
N GLN A 347 -14.36 -10.94 6.55
CA GLN A 347 -15.47 -10.41 7.35
C GLN A 347 -15.50 -8.87 7.43
N TYR A 348 -14.40 -8.21 7.04
CA TYR A 348 -14.26 -6.76 7.12
C TYR A 348 -14.38 -6.10 5.75
N THR A 349 -14.82 -4.83 5.73
CA THR A 349 -14.88 -4.06 4.48
C THR A 349 -13.50 -3.57 4.05
N PRO A 350 -13.29 -3.28 2.75
CA PRO A 350 -12.02 -2.77 2.25
C PRO A 350 -11.49 -1.53 3.00
N SER A 351 -12.37 -0.59 3.36
CA SER A 351 -11.96 0.60 4.10
C SER A 351 -11.65 0.31 5.56
N GLN A 352 -12.35 -0.62 6.20
CA GLN A 352 -12.03 -1.04 7.57
C GLN A 352 -10.66 -1.71 7.62
N LEU A 353 -10.36 -2.62 6.68
CA LEU A 353 -9.04 -3.25 6.57
C LEU A 353 -7.93 -2.21 6.38
N ALA A 354 -8.15 -1.20 5.54
CA ALA A 354 -7.18 -0.12 5.33
C ALA A 354 -6.94 0.71 6.60
N ALA A 355 -8.00 1.10 7.30
CA ALA A 355 -7.88 1.87 8.55
C ALA A 355 -7.18 1.05 9.65
N SER A 356 -7.59 -0.21 9.85
CA SER A 356 -6.97 -1.11 10.84
C SER A 356 -5.50 -1.38 10.53
N ALA A 357 -5.13 -1.56 9.26
CA ALA A 357 -3.74 -1.78 8.87
C ALA A 357 -2.85 -0.57 9.19
N ILE A 358 -3.33 0.64 8.90
CA ILE A 358 -2.62 1.90 9.20
C ILE A 358 -2.53 2.11 10.71
N TYR A 359 -3.64 1.97 11.44
CA TYR A 359 -3.64 2.10 12.89
C TYR A 359 -2.69 1.10 13.55
N THR A 360 -2.73 -0.17 13.15
CA THR A 360 -1.80 -1.21 13.64
C THR A 360 -0.33 -0.84 13.36
N ALA A 361 -0.05 -0.31 12.16
CA ALA A 361 1.28 0.13 11.80
C ALA A 361 1.72 1.36 12.61
N GLN A 362 0.84 2.34 12.86
CA GLN A 362 1.10 3.49 13.73
C GLN A 362 1.42 3.02 15.15
N SER A 363 0.55 2.18 15.73
CA SER A 363 0.72 1.64 17.08
C SER A 363 2.02 0.85 17.24
N THR A 364 2.45 0.13 16.19
CA THR A 364 3.72 -0.59 16.18
C THR A 364 4.94 0.35 16.15
N LEU A 365 4.83 1.49 15.48
CA LEU A 365 5.96 2.41 15.28
C LEU A 365 6.10 3.47 16.38
N LYS A 366 4.98 3.96 16.90
CA LYS A 366 4.92 5.13 17.78
C LYS A 366 4.27 4.84 19.15
N GLY A 367 3.61 3.68 19.31
CA GLY A 367 2.87 3.31 20.52
C GLY A 367 1.35 3.50 20.36
N TYR A 368 0.57 2.97 21.30
CA TYR A 368 -0.89 3.16 21.35
C TYR A 368 -1.22 4.64 21.59
N GLU A 369 -2.34 5.15 21.04
CA GLU A 369 -2.87 6.55 21.12
C GLU A 369 -2.59 7.53 19.95
N ASP A 370 -2.20 7.04 18.76
CA ASP A 370 -1.86 7.91 17.62
C ASP A 370 -2.97 8.08 16.55
N TRP A 371 -4.23 7.75 16.86
CA TRP A 371 -5.35 7.93 15.93
C TRP A 371 -5.91 9.36 15.97
N SER A 372 -5.31 10.25 15.18
CA SER A 372 -5.70 11.68 15.13
C SER A 372 -7.16 11.91 14.71
N LYS A 373 -7.76 13.05 15.12
CA LYS A 373 -9.10 13.45 14.64
C LYS A 373 -9.18 13.58 13.12
N THR A 374 -8.07 13.90 12.45
CA THR A 374 -8.01 13.95 10.98
C THR A 374 -8.12 12.54 10.38
N SER A 375 -7.44 11.55 10.96
CA SER A 375 -7.57 10.14 10.56
C SER A 375 -8.98 9.61 10.78
N GLU A 376 -9.57 9.90 11.94
CA GLU A 376 -10.96 9.53 12.25
C GLU A 376 -11.95 10.16 11.26
N PHE A 377 -11.85 11.47 11.02
CA PHE A 377 -12.73 12.19 10.12
C PHE A 377 -12.69 11.63 8.69
N HIS A 378 -11.49 11.39 8.14
CA HIS A 378 -11.35 10.90 6.76
C HIS A 378 -11.62 9.40 6.59
N SER A 379 -11.42 8.59 7.63
CA SER A 379 -11.68 7.15 7.58
C SER A 379 -13.12 6.77 7.93
N GLY A 380 -13.76 7.57 8.79
CA GLY A 380 -15.05 7.28 9.40
C GLY A 380 -14.99 6.21 10.51
N TYR A 381 -13.80 5.92 11.05
CA TYR A 381 -13.62 4.92 12.11
C TYR A 381 -12.95 5.55 13.34
N THR A 382 -13.54 5.32 14.50
CA THR A 382 -12.95 5.64 15.81
C THR A 382 -11.86 4.62 16.14
N GLU A 383 -10.95 4.96 17.05
CA GLU A 383 -9.94 4.02 17.56
C GLU A 383 -10.59 2.75 18.13
N GLU A 384 -11.66 2.90 18.91
CA GLU A 384 -12.40 1.78 19.51
C GLU A 384 -13.00 0.82 18.47
N ALA A 385 -13.31 1.31 17.25
CA ALA A 385 -13.84 0.49 16.18
C ALA A 385 -12.74 -0.28 15.40
N LEU A 386 -11.47 0.05 15.64
CA LEU A 386 -10.31 -0.55 14.98
C LEU A 386 -9.53 -1.54 15.88
N LEU A 387 -9.82 -1.55 17.19
CA LEU A 387 -9.36 -2.55 18.17
C LEU A 387 -10.19 -3.84 18.10
#